data_AF-A0A511XF23-F1
#
_entry.id   AF-A0A511XF23-F1
#
_cell.length_a   1.000
_cell.length_b   1.000
_cell.length_c   1.000
_cell.angle_alpha   90.00
_cell.angle_beta   90.00
_cell.angle_gamma   90.00
#
_symmetry.space_group_name_H-M   'P 1'
#
loop_
_entity.id
_entity.type
_entity.pdbx_description
1 polymer ?
#
loop_
_entity_poly.entity_id
_entity_poly.type
_entity_poly.pdbx_seq_one_letter_code
_entity_poly.pdbx_strand_id
1 'polypeptide(L)'
;MTDTPLIPATSEEIADALMHALRYDGRRRVHDADELMAFLVAERLVSHLQRCGFRLMRVQNLALPDTSYHRHPNADRSREGA
;
A
#
# COMPACT_ATOMS: atom_id res chain seq x y z
N MET A 1 8.35 -5.33 21.94
CA MET A 1 7.78 -4.07 21.43
C MET A 1 8.50 -3.78 20.12
N THR A 2 8.01 -4.30 19.00
CA THR A 2 8.67 -4.15 17.69
C THR A 2 8.34 -2.79 17.14
N ASP A 3 9.21 -1.81 17.38
CA ASP A 3 9.09 -0.47 16.81
C ASP A 3 9.31 -0.59 15.30
N THR A 4 8.22 -0.55 14.54
CA THR A 4 8.30 -0.64 13.09
C THR A 4 8.72 0.73 12.56
N PRO A 5 9.77 0.82 11.73
CA PRO A 5 10.28 2.11 11.28
C PRO A 5 9.18 2.91 10.57
N LEU A 6 8.99 4.15 10.99
CA LEU A 6 8.07 5.11 10.38
C LEU A 6 8.84 5.94 9.35
N ILE A 7 8.28 6.05 8.15
CA ILE A 7 8.82 6.88 7.08
C ILE A 7 7.86 8.03 6.73
N PRO A 8 8.35 9.22 6.37
CA PRO A 8 7.49 10.29 5.85
C PRO A 8 6.74 9.82 4.60
N ALA A 9 5.42 10.02 4.57
CA ALA A 9 4.60 9.73 3.40
C ALA A 9 4.60 10.92 2.44
N THR A 10 4.66 10.66 1.13
CA THR A 10 4.50 11.71 0.12
C THR A 10 3.02 12.09 -0.04
N SER A 11 2.75 13.27 -0.59
CA SER A 11 1.38 13.71 -0.89
C SER A 11 0.64 12.75 -1.81
N GLU A 12 1.35 12.18 -2.78
CA GLU A 12 0.82 11.20 -3.74
C GLU A 12 0.43 9.90 -3.06
N GLU A 13 1.30 9.35 -2.20
CA GLU A 13 0.99 8.14 -1.41
C GLU A 13 -0.25 8.35 -0.51
N ILE A 14 -0.41 9.56 0.04
CA ILE A 14 -1.58 9.89 0.87
C ILE A 14 -2.84 10.02 0.01
N ALA A 15 -2.75 10.67 -1.16
CA ALA A 15 -3.87 10.82 -2.08
C ALA A 15 -4.39 9.46 -2.55
N ASP A 16 -3.48 8.54 -2.92
CA ASP A 16 -3.83 7.19 -3.33
C ASP A 16 -4.50 6.39 -2.21
N ALA A 17 -3.97 6.50 -0.98
CA ALA A 17 -4.57 5.84 0.18
C ALA A 17 -5.98 6.37 0.48
N LEU A 18 -6.19 7.68 0.38
CA LEU A 18 -7.49 8.31 0.55
C LEU A 18 -8.46 7.94 -0.57
N MET A 19 -8.00 7.95 -1.81
CA MET A 19 -8.82 7.51 -2.95
C MET A 19 -9.28 6.07 -2.76
N HIS A 20 -8.38 5.19 -2.30
CA HIS A 20 -8.73 3.81 -1.99
C HIS A 20 -9.80 3.75 -0.89
N ALA A 21 -9.62 4.44 0.23
CA ALA A 21 -10.59 4.47 1.33
C ALA A 21 -11.96 5.04 0.92
N LEU A 22 -11.99 6.03 0.02
CA LEU A 22 -13.22 6.62 -0.50
C LEU A 22 -13.98 5.67 -1.45
N ARG A 23 -13.26 4.76 -2.11
CA ARG A 23 -13.84 3.76 -3.02
C ARG A 23 -14.21 2.46 -2.31
N TYR A 24 -13.54 2.16 -1.20
CA TYR A 24 -13.62 0.90 -0.49
C TYR A 24 -13.78 1.14 1.01
N ASP A 25 -14.97 0.86 1.54
CA ASP A 25 -15.19 0.74 2.98
C ASP A 25 -15.06 -0.75 3.36
N GLY A 26 -13.85 -1.12 3.77
CA GLY A 26 -13.48 -2.50 4.09
C GLY A 26 -13.64 -3.45 2.89
N ARG A 27 -14.62 -4.37 2.94
CA ARG A 27 -14.87 -5.36 1.87
C ARG A 27 -15.91 -4.91 0.84
N ARG A 28 -16.56 -3.76 1.04
CA ARG A 28 -17.67 -3.33 0.19
C ARG A 28 -17.24 -2.13 -0.64
N ARG A 29 -17.34 -2.29 -1.96
CA ARG A 29 -17.11 -1.22 -2.93
C ARG A 29 -18.27 -0.24 -2.81
N VAL A 30 -17.98 0.98 -2.37
CA VAL A 30 -18.99 2.04 -2.21
C VAL A 30 -19.17 2.65 -3.59
N HIS A 31 -20.32 2.39 -4.23
CA HIS A 31 -20.64 2.89 -5.57
C HIS A 31 -20.96 4.40 -5.62
N ASP A 32 -20.86 5.10 -4.49
CA ASP A 32 -21.19 6.53 -4.36
C ASP A 32 -20.03 7.48 -4.68
N ALA A 33 -18.79 6.97 -4.82
CA ALA A 33 -17.66 7.77 -5.28
C ALA A 33 -17.26 7.34 -6.69
N ASP A 34 -17.76 8.04 -7.70
CA ASP A 34 -17.16 8.01 -9.03
C ASP A 34 -15.65 8.20 -8.89
N GLU A 35 -14.86 7.41 -9.61
CA GLU A 35 -13.39 7.37 -9.49
C GLU A 35 -12.75 8.77 -9.57
N LEU A 36 -13.33 9.62 -10.42
CA LEU A 36 -12.97 11.03 -10.56
C LEU A 36 -13.25 11.85 -9.29
N MET A 37 -14.39 11.62 -8.63
CA MET A 37 -14.79 12.32 -7.42
C MET A 37 -13.92 11.89 -6.23
N ALA A 38 -13.58 10.60 -6.13
CA ALA A 38 -12.66 10.10 -5.12
C ALA A 38 -11.27 10.76 -5.25
N PHE A 39 -10.75 10.84 -6.48
CA PHE A 39 -9.49 11.53 -6.77
C PHE A 39 -9.55 13.02 -6.37
N LEU A 40 -10.59 13.74 -6.81
CA LEU A 40 -10.73 15.16 -6.50
C LEU A 40 -10.80 15.44 -5.00
N VAL A 41 -11.54 14.61 -4.25
CA VAL A 41 -11.65 14.75 -2.79
C VAL A 41 -10.32 14.44 -2.11
N ALA A 42 -9.61 13.38 -2.53
CA ALA A 42 -8.31 13.02 -1.99
C ALA A 42 -7.28 14.16 -2.13
N GLU A 43 -7.15 14.73 -3.33
CA GLU A 43 -6.27 15.87 -3.60
C GLU A 43 -6.59 17.09 -2.71
N ARG A 44 -7.88 17.38 -2.53
CA ARG A 44 -8.35 18.50 -1.71
C ARG A 44 -7.99 18.30 -0.23
N LEU A 45 -8.14 17.08 0.27
CA LEU A 45 -7.78 16.72 1.64
C LEU A 45 -6.27 16.79 1.87
N VAL A 46 -5.47 16.25 0.98
CA VAL A 46 -4.00 16.32 1.05
C VAL A 46 -3.54 17.77 1.07
N SER A 47 -4.06 18.60 0.16
CA SER A 47 -3.76 20.03 0.11
C SER A 47 -4.13 20.75 1.42
N HIS A 48 -5.25 20.39 2.04
CA HIS A 48 -5.68 20.97 3.31
C HIS A 48 -4.75 20.54 4.46
N LEU A 49 -4.40 19.25 4.54
CA LEU A 49 -3.50 18.72 5.56
C LEU A 49 -2.12 19.39 5.51
N GLN A 50 -1.58 19.61 4.31
CA GLN A 50 -0.32 20.33 4.12
C GLN A 50 -0.40 21.78 4.62
N ARG A 51 -1.49 22.50 4.31
CA ARG A 51 -1.71 23.88 4.77
C ARG A 51 -1.83 23.98 6.29
N CYS A 52 -2.39 22.97 6.93
CA CYS A 52 -2.50 22.88 8.38
C CYS A 52 -1.19 22.42 9.06
N GLY A 53 -0.16 22.05 8.29
CA GLY A 53 1.14 21.63 8.83
C GLY A 53 1.20 20.17 9.28
N PHE A 54 0.24 19.32 8.89
CA PHE A 54 0.29 17.90 9.20
C PHE A 54 1.37 17.20 8.36
N ARG A 55 2.19 16.38 9.02
CA ARG A 55 3.08 15.40 8.36
C ARG A 55 2.62 14.00 8.69
N LEU A 56 2.16 13.29 7.67
CA LEU A 56 1.77 11.89 7.79
C LEU A 56 2.99 11.00 7.64
N MET A 57 3.03 9.95 8.46
CA MET A 57 4.07 8.95 8.47
C MET A 57 3.43 7.60 8.13
N ARG A 58 4.08 6.84 7.26
CA ARG A 58 3.68 5.48 6.92
C ARG A 58 4.56 4.50 7.68
N VAL A 59 3.94 3.46 8.24
CA VAL A 59 4.65 2.33 8.80
C VAL A 59 5.33 1.58 7.65
N GLN A 60 6.65 1.45 7.71
CA GLN A 60 7.40 0.69 6.74
C GLN A 60 7.12 -0.79 6.98
N ASN A 61 6.13 -1.33 6.27
CA ASN A 61 5.89 -2.76 6.27
C ASN A 61 7.07 -3.44 5.57
N LEU A 62 8.09 -3.80 6.34
CA LEU A 62 9.29 -4.52 5.87
C LEU A 62 8.98 -5.95 5.41
N ALA A 63 7.73 -6.39 5.48
CA ALA A 63 7.28 -7.60 4.80
C ALA A 63 7.21 -7.34 3.29
N LEU A 64 8.37 -7.20 2.65
CA LEU A 64 8.54 -7.71 1.29
C LEU A 64 8.02 -9.17 1.33
N PRO A 65 7.05 -9.55 0.49
CA PRO A 65 6.82 -10.96 0.25
C PRO A 65 8.14 -11.50 -0.28
N ASP A 66 8.87 -12.22 0.56
CA ASP A 66 10.06 -12.94 0.15
C ASP A 66 9.60 -14.07 -0.77
N THR A 67 9.43 -13.74 -2.05
CA THR A 67 9.09 -14.71 -3.09
C THR A 67 10.27 -15.66 -3.37
N SER A 68 11.40 -15.53 -2.66
CA SER A 68 12.55 -16.41 -2.78
C SER A 68 12.32 -17.80 -2.16
N TYR A 69 11.20 -18.03 -1.47
CA TYR A 69 10.82 -19.38 -0.98
C TYR A 69 10.10 -20.27 -1.99
N HIS A 70 10.05 -19.91 -3.28
CA HIS A 70 9.66 -20.88 -4.31
C HIS A 70 10.78 -21.90 -4.52
N ARG A 71 10.76 -22.95 -3.71
CA ARG A 71 11.49 -24.20 -3.96
C ARG A 71 11.11 -24.69 -5.37
N HIS A 72 12.05 -24.59 -6.31
CA HIS A 72 11.85 -25.11 -7.66
C HIS A 72 11.69 -26.64 -7.61
N PRO A 73 10.60 -27.22 -8.15
CA PRO A 73 10.27 -28.63 -8.00
C PRO A 73 11.14 -29.62 -8.80
N ASN A 74 12.25 -29.20 -9.40
CA ASN A 74 13.04 -30.04 -10.32
C ASN A 74 14.53 -30.18 -9.95
N ALA A 75 14.94 -29.80 -8.74
CA ALA A 75 16.35 -29.85 -8.31
C ALA A 75 16.88 -31.26 -7.99
N ASP A 76 16.03 -32.29 -7.95
CA ASP A 76 16.40 -33.64 -7.45
C ASP A 76 16.46 -34.71 -8.56
N ARG A 77 16.50 -34.32 -9.84
CA ARG A 77 16.43 -35.30 -10.95
C ARG A 77 17.77 -35.65 -11.61
N SER A 78 18.91 -35.29 -11.03
CA SER A 78 20.23 -35.48 -11.66
C SER A 78 21.18 -36.42 -10.90
N ARG A 79 20.68 -37.35 -10.08
CA ARG A 79 21.53 -38.30 -9.35
C ARG A 79 21.21 -39.78 -9.47
N GLU A 80 20.40 -40.19 -10.45
CA GLU A 80 20.23 -41.61 -10.78
C GLU A 80 20.52 -41.85 -12.26
N GLY A 81 21.67 -42.47 -12.50
CA GLY A 81 22.24 -42.76 -13.81
C GLY A 81 23.67 -43.28 -13.62
N ALA A 82 23.80 -44.35 -12.85
CA ALA A 82 24.98 -45.20 -12.75
C ALA A 82 24.65 -46.55 -13.38
#